data_AF-A0A2V8P1B0-F1
#
_entry.id   AF-A0A2V8P1B0-F1
#
_cell.length_a   1.000
_cell.length_b   1.000
_cell.length_c   1.000
_cell.angle_alpha   90.00
_cell.angle_beta   90.00
_cell.angle_gamma   90.00
#
_symmetry.space_group_name_H-M   'P 1'
#
loop_
_entity.id
_entity.type
_entity.pdbx_description
1 polymer ?
#
loop_
_entity_poly.entity_id
_entity_poly.type
_entity_poly.pdbx_seq_one_letter_code
_entity_poly.pdbx_strand_id
1 'polypeptide(L)'
;MQDLDYLILINEWADEVRAETFDRFLDHAKSYFEESRKMEAGAGVVFEDTIRRIAEKYCVSQKGEKLDDLISRLSSEDVGVLTKMEAKTARTAAHVRTKSTHAQWDEFTLPDVERAINFTEELVEKHFREQNVA
;
A
#
# COMPACT_ATOMS: atom_id res chain seq x y z
N MET A 1 -9.25 27.75 15.12
CA MET A 1 -9.13 27.97 13.66
C MET A 1 -7.68 27.74 13.27
N GLN A 2 -6.73 28.51 13.81
CA GLN A 2 -5.29 28.31 13.59
C GLN A 2 -4.76 26.89 13.90
N ASP A 3 -5.18 26.27 15.01
CA ASP A 3 -4.71 24.92 15.37
C ASP A 3 -5.14 23.82 14.40
N LEU A 4 -6.27 24.01 13.70
CA LEU A 4 -6.77 23.04 12.72
C LEU A 4 -5.95 23.12 11.43
N ASP A 5 -5.57 24.33 11.02
CA ASP A 5 -4.75 24.58 9.82
C ASP A 5 -3.33 24.01 10.00
N TYR A 6 -2.74 24.14 11.20
CA TYR A 6 -1.45 23.51 11.51
C TYR A 6 -1.52 21.98 11.48
N LEU A 7 -2.63 21.40 11.94
CA LEU A 7 -2.82 19.95 11.96
C LEU A 7 -2.99 19.38 10.55
N ILE A 8 -3.67 20.11 9.66
CA ILE A 8 -3.79 19.77 8.24
C ILE A 8 -2.42 19.83 7.58
N LEU A 9 -1.68 20.93 7.74
CA LEU A 9 -0.35 21.11 7.15
C LEU A 9 0.66 20.03 7.60
N ILE A 10 0.62 19.65 8.88
CA ILE A 10 1.49 18.56 9.40
C ILE A 10 1.14 17.22 8.74
N ASN A 11 -0.14 16.93 8.52
CA ASN A 11 -0.55 15.69 7.87
C ASN A 11 -0.15 15.65 6.40
N GLU A 12 -0.33 16.76 5.67
CA GLU A 12 0.09 16.91 4.27
C GLU A 12 1.59 16.69 4.12
N TRP A 13 2.39 17.33 4.96
CA TRP A 13 3.85 17.19 4.93
C TRP A 13 4.30 15.78 5.30
N ALA A 14 3.61 15.16 6.25
CA ALA A 14 3.89 13.79 6.63
C ALA A 14 3.48 12.80 5.51
N ASP A 15 2.41 13.06 4.75
CA ASP A 15 2.04 12.28 3.57
C ASP A 15 3.09 12.40 2.46
N GLU A 16 3.61 13.60 2.22
CA GLU A 16 4.65 13.86 1.22
C GLU A 16 5.97 13.14 1.53
N VAL A 17 6.48 13.30 2.77
CA VAL A 17 7.71 12.62 3.22
C VAL A 17 7.57 11.09 3.16
N ARG A 18 6.36 10.58 3.39
CA ARG A 18 6.07 9.15 3.25
C ARG A 18 6.04 8.70 1.81
N ALA A 19 5.39 9.44 0.92
CA ALA A 19 5.39 9.15 -0.50
C ALA A 19 6.82 9.08 -1.03
N GLU A 20 7.68 10.05 -0.67
CA GLU A 20 9.10 10.04 -1.04
C GLU A 20 9.84 8.81 -0.47
N THR A 21 9.56 8.44 0.78
CA THR A 21 10.18 7.27 1.41
C THR A 21 9.72 5.96 0.74
N PHE A 22 8.44 5.85 0.41
CA PHE A 22 7.88 4.71 -0.31
C PHE A 22 8.41 4.62 -1.73
N ASP A 23 8.56 5.74 -2.43
CA ASP A 23 9.19 5.77 -3.74
C ASP A 23 10.59 5.19 -3.69
N ARG A 24 11.41 5.57 -2.70
CA ARG A 24 12.74 4.98 -2.53
C ARG A 24 12.68 3.48 -2.25
N PHE A 25 11.70 3.00 -1.48
CA PHE A 25 11.53 1.56 -1.25
C PHE A 25 11.04 0.83 -2.50
N LEU A 26 10.18 1.45 -3.30
CA LEU A 26 9.65 0.92 -4.55
C LEU A 26 10.71 0.94 -5.66
N ASP A 27 11.56 1.96 -5.70
CA ASP A 27 12.74 2.03 -6.57
C ASP A 27 13.75 0.93 -6.23
N HIS A 28 14.00 0.68 -4.93
CA HIS A 28 14.79 -0.48 -4.52
C HIS A 28 14.10 -1.79 -4.89
N ALA A 29 12.77 -1.89 -4.71
CA ALA A 29 12.00 -3.07 -5.10
C ALA A 29 12.11 -3.36 -6.61
N LYS A 30 12.01 -2.31 -7.42
CA LYS A 30 12.17 -2.33 -8.88
C LYS A 30 13.58 -2.71 -9.28
N SER A 31 14.60 -2.08 -8.70
CA SER A 31 16.01 -2.42 -8.95
C SER A 31 16.30 -3.89 -8.61
N TYR A 32 15.80 -4.40 -7.48
CA TYR A 32 15.92 -5.81 -7.14
C TYR A 32 15.11 -6.71 -8.09
N PHE A 33 13.93 -6.29 -8.53
CA PHE A 33 13.15 -7.01 -9.54
C PHE A 33 13.88 -7.11 -10.89
N GLU A 34 14.46 -6.01 -11.37
CA GLU A 34 15.27 -5.96 -12.60
C GLU A 34 16.50 -6.88 -12.51
N GLU A 35 17.10 -6.98 -11.31
CA GLU A 35 18.18 -7.92 -11.00
C GLU A 35 17.70 -9.37 -10.79
N SER A 36 16.39 -9.66 -10.92
CA SER A 36 15.77 -10.97 -10.59
C SER A 36 15.94 -11.41 -9.13
N ARG A 37 16.18 -10.46 -8.23
CA ARG A 37 16.41 -10.62 -6.78
C ARG A 37 15.11 -10.54 -6.01
N LYS A 38 14.28 -11.58 -6.17
CA LYS A 38 12.94 -11.68 -5.59
C LYS A 38 12.88 -11.59 -4.05
N MET A 39 13.98 -11.89 -3.35
CA MET A 39 14.01 -11.94 -1.88
C MET A 39 14.18 -10.54 -1.27
N GLU A 40 14.85 -9.65 -1.98
CA GLU A 40 15.23 -8.32 -1.52
C GLU A 40 14.19 -7.25 -1.87
N ALA A 41 13.25 -7.55 -2.76
CA ALA A 41 12.31 -6.58 -3.30
C ALA A 41 11.40 -5.88 -2.27
N GLY A 42 11.23 -6.37 -1.03
CA GLY A 42 10.64 -5.59 0.09
C GLY A 42 9.19 -5.06 -0.07
N ALA A 43 8.57 -5.16 -1.24
CA ALA A 43 7.33 -4.50 -1.63
C ALA A 43 6.12 -4.89 -0.77
N GLY A 44 6.12 -6.12 -0.22
CA GLY A 44 5.04 -6.59 0.62
C GLY A 44 4.84 -5.78 1.91
N VAL A 45 5.91 -5.25 2.50
CA VAL A 45 5.81 -4.43 3.73
C VAL A 45 5.25 -3.05 3.40
N VAL A 46 5.72 -2.44 2.32
CA VAL A 46 5.21 -1.14 1.82
C VAL A 46 3.73 -1.27 1.47
N PHE A 47 3.35 -2.33 0.76
CA PHE A 47 1.95 -2.62 0.43
C PHE A 47 1.04 -2.68 1.68
N GLU A 48 1.45 -3.42 2.72
CA GLU A 48 0.64 -3.51 3.94
C GLU A 48 0.51 -2.16 4.64
N ASP A 49 1.59 -1.39 4.76
CA ASP A 49 1.54 -0.06 5.39
C ASP A 49 0.60 0.87 4.60
N THR A 50 0.68 0.85 3.26
CA THR A 50 -0.22 1.60 2.37
C THR A 50 -1.69 1.26 2.64
N ILE A 51 -2.07 -0.03 2.69
CA ILE A 51 -3.46 -0.44 2.97
C ILE A 51 -3.91 0.00 4.37
N ARG A 52 -3.05 -0.13 5.38
CA ARG A 52 -3.39 0.28 6.76
C ARG A 52 -3.58 1.79 6.87
N ARG A 53 -2.77 2.59 6.18
CA ARG A 53 -2.91 4.05 6.14
C ARG A 53 -4.14 4.49 5.36
N ILE A 54 -4.47 3.81 4.27
CA ILE A 54 -5.75 4.04 3.57
C ILE A 54 -6.90 3.78 4.55
N ALA A 55 -6.87 2.66 5.28
CA ALA A 55 -7.89 2.39 6.31
C ALA A 55 -7.98 3.51 7.34
N GLU A 56 -6.86 3.99 7.88
CA GLU A 56 -6.85 5.13 8.81
C GLU A 56 -7.42 6.42 8.19
N LYS A 57 -7.01 6.77 6.96
CA LYS A 57 -7.46 7.96 6.22
C LYS A 57 -8.98 7.97 6.04
N TYR A 58 -9.60 6.82 5.84
CA TYR A 58 -11.04 6.67 5.67
C TYR A 58 -11.75 6.19 6.95
N CYS A 59 -11.16 6.43 8.12
CA CYS A 59 -11.74 6.14 9.44
C CYS A 59 -12.14 4.67 9.67
N VAL A 60 -11.46 3.73 8.99
CA VAL A 60 -11.61 2.29 9.15
C VAL A 60 -10.61 1.81 10.19
N SER A 61 -11.09 1.36 11.36
CA SER A 61 -10.22 0.78 12.40
C SER A 61 -9.36 -0.36 11.84
N GLN A 62 -8.03 -0.25 11.97
CA GLN A 62 -7.07 -1.21 11.40
C GLN A 62 -6.28 -2.03 12.43
N LYS A 63 -6.13 -1.52 13.65
CA LYS A 63 -5.23 -2.09 14.64
C LYS A 63 -5.72 -3.46 15.11
N GLY A 64 -4.88 -4.48 14.97
CA GLY A 64 -5.20 -5.86 15.33
C GLY A 64 -6.01 -6.63 14.28
N GLU A 65 -6.42 -5.96 13.20
CA GLU A 65 -7.13 -6.59 12.08
C GLU A 65 -6.15 -7.28 11.13
N LYS A 66 -6.61 -8.41 10.57
CA LYS A 66 -5.89 -9.08 9.48
C LYS A 66 -6.00 -8.23 8.22
N LEU A 67 -4.95 -8.29 7.39
CA LEU A 67 -4.89 -7.51 6.15
C LEU A 67 -6.06 -7.83 5.20
N ASP A 68 -6.46 -9.10 5.12
CA ASP A 68 -7.59 -9.54 4.29
C ASP A 68 -8.95 -8.97 4.76
N ASP A 69 -9.14 -8.87 6.08
CA ASP A 69 -10.33 -8.27 6.68
C ASP A 69 -10.37 -6.76 6.39
N LEU A 70 -9.22 -6.09 6.44
CA LEU A 70 -9.10 -4.67 6.08
C LEU A 70 -9.43 -4.42 4.61
N ILE A 71 -8.88 -5.22 3.70
CA ILE A 71 -9.20 -5.13 2.27
C ILE A 71 -10.70 -5.31 2.04
N SER A 72 -11.31 -6.29 2.71
CA SER A 72 -12.75 -6.54 2.61
C SER A 72 -13.57 -5.33 3.04
N ARG A 73 -13.23 -4.72 4.18
CA ARG A 73 -13.89 -3.50 4.68
C ARG A 73 -13.70 -2.31 3.76
N LEU A 74 -12.49 -2.07 3.27
CA LEU A 74 -12.20 -1.00 2.30
C LEU A 74 -12.97 -1.16 0.98
N SER A 75 -13.31 -2.39 0.62
CA SER A 75 -14.11 -2.72 -0.57
C SER A 75 -15.62 -2.84 -0.34
N SER A 76 -16.07 -2.69 0.91
CA SER A 76 -17.50 -2.77 1.24
C SER A 76 -18.26 -1.61 0.63
N GLU A 77 -19.56 -1.79 0.37
CA GLU A 77 -20.41 -0.75 -0.22
C GLU A 77 -20.52 0.49 0.67
N ASP A 78 -20.40 0.32 1.99
CA ASP A 78 -20.43 1.42 2.97
C ASP A 78 -19.18 2.31 2.92
N VAL A 79 -18.01 1.73 2.59
CA VAL A 79 -16.72 2.45 2.56
C VAL A 79 -16.34 2.86 1.14
N GLY A 80 -16.46 1.95 0.17
CA GLY A 80 -16.31 2.21 -1.26
C GLY A 80 -14.93 2.70 -1.72
N VAL A 81 -13.89 2.56 -0.91
CA VAL A 81 -12.55 3.09 -1.20
C VAL A 81 -11.83 2.25 -2.26
N LEU A 82 -11.96 0.92 -2.15
CA LEU A 82 -11.46 -0.03 -3.14
C LEU A 82 -12.62 -0.60 -3.96
N THR A 83 -12.47 -0.61 -5.27
CA THR A 83 -13.34 -1.38 -6.15
C THR A 83 -13.16 -2.89 -5.90
N LYS A 84 -14.13 -3.71 -6.34
CA LYS A 84 -14.04 -5.17 -6.26
C LYS A 84 -12.80 -5.73 -6.96
N MET A 85 -12.35 -5.06 -8.03
CA MET A 85 -11.15 -5.46 -8.79
C MET A 85 -9.88 -5.10 -8.03
N GLU A 86 -9.77 -3.87 -7.52
CA GLU A 86 -8.65 -3.46 -6.67
C GLU A 86 -8.55 -4.34 -5.42
N ALA A 87 -9.66 -4.69 -4.79
CA ALA A 87 -9.68 -5.62 -3.66
C ALA A 87 -9.15 -7.01 -4.01
N LYS A 88 -9.44 -7.51 -5.22
CA LYS A 88 -8.89 -8.78 -5.71
C LYS A 88 -7.37 -8.69 -5.89
N THR A 89 -6.89 -7.62 -6.52
CA THR A 89 -5.45 -7.38 -6.70
C THR A 89 -4.73 -7.21 -5.36
N ALA A 90 -5.34 -6.48 -4.43
CA ALA A 90 -4.84 -6.30 -3.07
C ALA A 90 -4.66 -7.64 -2.33
N ARG A 91 -5.57 -8.60 -2.49
CA ARG A 91 -5.42 -9.93 -1.89
C ARG A 91 -4.27 -10.72 -2.50
N THR A 92 -4.02 -10.58 -3.80
CA THR A 92 -2.83 -11.17 -4.43
C THR A 92 -1.55 -10.56 -3.87
N ALA A 93 -1.48 -9.24 -3.74
CA ALA A 93 -0.34 -8.56 -3.14
C ALA A 93 -0.14 -8.95 -1.65
N ALA A 94 -1.23 -9.07 -0.88
CA ALA A 94 -1.22 -9.57 0.50
C ALA A 94 -0.70 -11.02 0.58
N HIS A 95 -1.03 -11.85 -0.41
CA HIS A 95 -0.50 -13.22 -0.51
C HIS A 95 1.01 -13.20 -0.72
N VAL A 96 1.51 -12.44 -1.69
CA VAL A 96 2.96 -12.29 -1.95
C VAL A 96 3.69 -11.82 -0.69
N ARG A 97 3.17 -10.79 0.00
CA ARG A 97 3.69 -10.31 1.29
C ARG A 97 3.77 -11.45 2.30
N THR A 98 2.65 -12.15 2.53
CA THR A 98 2.54 -13.17 3.57
C THR A 98 3.53 -14.31 3.33
N LYS A 99 3.56 -14.83 2.10
CA LYS A 99 4.45 -15.92 1.70
C LYS A 99 5.93 -15.51 1.80
N SER A 100 6.27 -14.30 1.37
CA SER A 100 7.61 -13.73 1.54
C SER A 100 8.06 -13.70 3.00
N THR A 101 7.20 -13.23 3.92
CA THR A 101 7.54 -13.14 5.36
C THR A 101 7.68 -14.50 6.05
N HIS A 102 7.14 -15.57 5.45
CA HIS A 102 7.30 -16.94 5.91
C HIS A 102 8.37 -17.72 5.12
N ALA A 103 9.15 -17.05 4.27
CA ALA A 103 10.16 -17.63 3.39
C ALA A 103 9.61 -18.75 2.46
N GLN A 104 8.34 -18.64 2.06
CA GLN A 104 7.66 -19.59 1.17
C GLN A 104 7.74 -19.10 -0.29
N TRP A 105 8.95 -19.10 -0.86
CA TRP A 105 9.27 -18.44 -2.14
C TRP A 105 8.74 -19.12 -3.40
N ASP A 106 8.26 -20.36 -3.29
CA ASP A 106 7.73 -21.15 -4.41
C ASP A 106 6.21 -20.96 -4.57
N GLU A 107 5.58 -20.24 -3.66
CA GLU A 107 4.13 -20.00 -3.63
C GLU A 107 3.70 -18.79 -4.48
N PHE A 108 4.65 -18.07 -5.06
CA PHE A 108 4.37 -16.91 -5.91
C PHE A 108 5.48 -16.72 -6.96
N THR A 109 5.14 -15.96 -8.00
CA THR A 109 6.00 -15.76 -9.16
C THR A 109 6.54 -14.33 -9.26
N LEU A 110 7.57 -14.10 -10.07
CA LEU A 110 8.07 -12.76 -10.38
C LEU A 110 6.94 -11.82 -10.90
N PRO A 111 6.06 -12.25 -11.82
CA PRO A 111 4.89 -11.46 -12.21
C PRO A 111 3.93 -11.10 -11.05
N ASP A 112 3.83 -11.92 -10.01
CA ASP A 112 3.03 -11.57 -8.83
C ASP A 112 3.67 -10.44 -8.02
N VAL A 113 5.00 -10.44 -7.93
CA VAL A 113 5.78 -9.37 -7.28
C VAL A 113 5.65 -8.06 -8.04
N GLU A 114 5.81 -8.09 -9.37
CA GLU A 114 5.65 -6.93 -10.24
C GLU A 114 4.24 -6.33 -10.10
N ARG A 115 3.19 -7.16 -10.16
CA ARG A 115 1.82 -6.71 -9.95
C ARG A 115 1.62 -6.07 -8.58
N ALA A 116 2.24 -6.62 -7.52
CA ALA A 116 2.14 -6.06 -6.18
C ALA A 116 2.84 -4.69 -6.08
N ILE A 117 4.00 -4.52 -6.72
CA ILE A 117 4.72 -3.23 -6.79
C ILE A 117 3.87 -2.19 -7.52
N ASN A 118 3.46 -2.48 -8.75
CA ASN A 118 2.70 -1.53 -9.58
C ASN A 118 1.38 -1.14 -8.91
N PHE A 119 0.67 -2.11 -8.33
CA PHE A 119 -0.56 -1.82 -7.61
C PHE A 119 -0.33 -0.99 -6.35
N THR A 120 0.79 -1.18 -5.65
CA THR A 120 1.14 -0.34 -4.50
C THR A 120 1.41 1.10 -4.94
N GLU A 121 2.10 1.29 -6.07
CA GLU A 121 2.32 2.61 -6.67
C GLU A 121 1.01 3.29 -7.04
N GLU A 122 0.10 2.58 -7.73
CA GLU A 122 -1.22 3.08 -8.08
C GLU A 122 -2.01 3.53 -6.83
N LEU A 123 -2.00 2.73 -5.76
CA LEU A 123 -2.65 3.10 -4.50
C LEU A 123 -2.01 4.32 -3.85
N VAL A 124 -0.68 4.41 -3.88
CA VAL A 124 0.04 5.56 -3.32
C VAL A 124 -0.33 6.84 -4.06
N GLU A 125 -0.32 6.78 -5.39
CA GLU A 125 -0.67 7.92 -6.25
C GLU A 125 -2.10 8.39 -5.99
N LYS A 126 -3.06 7.46 -6.12
CA LYS A 126 -4.49 7.71 -6.01
C LYS A 126 -4.90 8.25 -4.64
N HIS A 127 -4.30 7.75 -3.56
CA HIS A 127 -4.77 8.06 -2.21
C HIS A 127 -3.88 9.04 -1.43
N PHE A 128 -2.65 9.33 -1.87
CA PHE A 128 -1.75 10.24 -1.15
C PHE A 128 -1.16 11.36 -2.01
N ARG A 129 -1.14 11.27 -3.35
CA ARG A 129 -0.61 12.34 -4.23
C ARG A 129 -1.66 13.18 -4.95
N GLU A 130 -2.77 12.60 -5.40
CA GLU A 130 -3.84 13.33 -6.09
C GLU A 130 -4.75 14.15 -5.14
N GLN A 131 -4.20 15.11 -4.37
CA GLN A 131 -4.98 16.17 -3.72
C GLN A 131 -4.39 17.59 -3.79
N ASN A 132 -3.34 17.83 -4.59
CA ASN A 132 -2.79 19.18 -4.82
C ASN A 132 -3.13 19.75 -6.21
N VAL A 133 -4.42 19.81 -6.54
CA VAL A 133 -4.88 20.66 -7.64
C VAL A 133 -6.03 21.54 -7.12
N ALA A 134 -5.64 22.72 -6.63
CA ALA A 134 -6.52 23.88 -6.49
C ALA A 134 -6.61 24.63 -7.82
#